data_AF-A0A8H7GK26-F1
#
_entry.id   AF-A0A8H7GK26-F1
#
_cell.length_a   1.000
_cell.length_b   1.000
_cell.length_c   1.000
_cell.angle_alpha   90.00
_cell.angle_beta   90.00
_cell.angle_gamma   90.00
#
_symmetry.space_group_name_H-M   'P 1'
#
loop_
_entity.id
_entity.type
_entity.pdbx_description
1 polymer ?
#
loop_
_entity_poly.entity_id
_entity_poly.type
_entity_poly.pdbx_seq_one_letter_code
_entity_poly.pdbx_strand_id
1 'polypeptide(L)'
;MPPFTFTAIAPQTPVAQGSLMSAETPPPDPFNFRTPSILPVVIEPLLIDTLAHDFKVEPMYRANMHAFVEIALSDGQLGKSDIISRLYLLAASYADISERRRLAADQGSINLKGLYQDIMTQLSGTYTLTTDQKYNIRKVTNDFVYQWNRTSFVLMHADVLKHLRENKEALGLANVFGNLSREKTLLKTLKITCSSVRNALRQDVNPNGAKSSKIRDSIAPGTSCSLAQFTFQTANKYRRGQFDEDLGLGFTLHNALLRRFGLDNFGLLKMAPESADDGNKPDESDNDLEYEQPDTCSVKRSGRQNGRTRKGEDFWSKVDAWFAELVKTKGVDLTGPLWKSYITEVINRDNAAFNSTDSRAPADSIPGPVVAQGGSIAGMMSQ
;
A
#
# COMPACT_ATOMS: atom_id res chain seq x y z
N MET A 1 8.87 -19.90 -5.57
CA MET A 1 9.28 -19.30 -6.86
C MET A 1 10.14 -20.32 -7.59
N PRO A 2 9.78 -20.75 -8.80
CA PRO A 2 10.61 -21.65 -9.56
C PRO A 2 11.84 -20.91 -10.12
N PRO A 3 12.97 -21.60 -10.34
CA PRO A 3 14.16 -20.99 -10.91
C PRO A 3 13.94 -20.72 -12.40
N PHE A 4 14.22 -19.49 -12.83
CA PHE A 4 14.35 -19.13 -14.23
C PHE A 4 15.63 -19.75 -14.79
N THR A 5 15.48 -20.78 -15.61
CA THR A 5 16.55 -21.34 -16.44
C THR A 5 16.77 -20.44 -17.64
N PHE A 6 17.96 -19.84 -17.73
CA PHE A 6 18.42 -19.16 -18.94
C PHE A 6 18.81 -20.21 -19.98
N THR A 7 18.06 -20.27 -21.08
CA THR A 7 18.42 -21.05 -22.26
C THR A 7 19.56 -20.36 -22.99
N ALA A 8 20.75 -20.96 -22.99
CA ALA A 8 21.90 -20.50 -23.75
C ALA A 8 21.62 -20.62 -25.26
N ILE A 9 21.75 -19.49 -25.98
CA ILE A 9 21.68 -19.46 -27.44
C ILE A 9 22.98 -20.07 -27.98
N ALA A 10 22.85 -21.14 -28.76
CA ALA A 10 23.97 -21.84 -29.38
C ALA A 10 24.69 -20.98 -30.43
N PRO A 11 26.01 -21.13 -30.60
CA PRO A 11 26.77 -20.44 -31.64
C PRO A 11 26.39 -20.98 -33.02
N GLN A 12 26.06 -20.07 -33.94
CA GLN A 12 25.77 -20.41 -35.33
C GLN A 12 27.06 -20.90 -36.02
N THR A 13 26.93 -22.04 -36.69
CA THR A 13 27.96 -22.68 -37.50
C THR A 13 28.25 -21.89 -38.78
N PRO A 14 29.51 -21.89 -39.28
CA PRO A 14 29.86 -21.26 -40.55
C PRO A 14 29.27 -22.04 -41.72
N VAL A 15 28.59 -21.32 -42.62
CA VAL A 15 28.03 -21.85 -43.87
C VAL A 15 29.17 -22.17 -44.84
N ALA A 16 29.10 -23.38 -45.40
CA ALA A 16 30.06 -23.96 -46.32
C ALA A 16 30.28 -23.11 -47.59
N GLN A 17 31.55 -22.93 -47.95
CA GLN A 17 31.99 -22.38 -49.23
C GLN A 17 31.64 -23.35 -50.36
N GLY A 18 30.72 -22.95 -51.23
CA GLY A 18 30.45 -23.62 -52.50
C GLY A 18 31.60 -23.39 -53.47
N SER A 19 32.27 -24.50 -53.82
CA SER A 19 33.22 -24.60 -54.92
C SER A 19 32.53 -24.34 -56.25
N LEU A 20 32.83 -23.21 -56.89
CA LEU A 20 32.38 -22.87 -58.23
C LEU A 20 33.42 -23.35 -59.25
N MET A 21 32.94 -24.13 -60.21
CA MET A 21 33.71 -24.76 -61.26
C MET A 21 34.39 -23.73 -62.16
N SER A 22 35.68 -23.95 -62.42
CA SER A 22 36.46 -23.27 -63.45
C SER A 22 35.87 -23.56 -64.83
N ALA A 23 35.35 -22.54 -65.50
CA ALA A 23 35.08 -22.55 -66.93
C ALA A 23 36.19 -21.74 -67.63
N GLU A 24 37.09 -22.46 -68.32
CA GLU A 24 38.05 -21.90 -69.26
C GLU A 24 37.33 -21.01 -70.28
N THR A 25 37.65 -19.72 -70.26
CA THR A 25 37.23 -18.74 -71.27
C THR A 25 38.43 -18.45 -72.18
N PRO A 26 38.22 -18.37 -73.51
CA PRO A 26 39.29 -18.16 -74.48
C PRO A 26 39.94 -16.77 -74.36
N PRO A 27 41.19 -16.61 -74.86
CA PRO A 27 41.94 -15.37 -74.73
C PRO A 27 41.23 -14.22 -75.48
N PRO A 28 41.05 -13.04 -74.87
CA PRO A 28 40.50 -11.89 -75.55
C PRO A 28 41.51 -11.31 -76.55
N ASP A 29 41.03 -11.00 -77.75
CA ASP A 29 41.75 -10.27 -78.79
C ASP A 29 42.32 -8.94 -78.26
N PRO A 30 43.49 -8.50 -78.77
CA PRO A 30 44.08 -7.21 -78.41
C PRO A 30 43.24 -6.07 -78.98
N PHE A 31 42.22 -5.64 -78.22
CA PHE A 31 41.51 -4.41 -78.49
C PHE A 31 42.46 -3.23 -78.30
N ASN A 32 42.76 -2.60 -79.43
CA ASN A 32 43.61 -1.43 -79.56
C ASN A 32 42.89 -0.23 -78.92
N PHE A 33 43.12 -0.02 -77.61
CA PHE A 33 42.61 1.15 -76.90
C PHE A 33 43.29 2.40 -77.45
N ARG A 34 42.56 3.12 -78.31
CA ARG A 34 42.91 4.49 -78.70
C ARG A 34 43.20 5.28 -77.44
N THR A 35 44.42 5.79 -77.33
CA THR A 35 44.84 6.76 -76.31
C THR A 35 43.86 7.95 -76.34
N PRO A 36 42.99 8.11 -75.33
CA PRO A 36 42.06 9.23 -75.30
C PRO A 36 42.88 10.52 -75.10
N SER A 37 42.57 11.54 -75.90
CA SER A 37 43.11 12.89 -75.73
C SER A 37 42.78 13.37 -74.32
N ILE A 38 43.82 13.53 -73.49
CA ILE A 38 43.71 13.93 -72.07
C ILE A 38 43.47 15.44 -72.04
N LEU A 39 42.20 15.83 -72.14
CA LEU A 39 41.79 17.17 -71.72
C LEU A 39 41.76 17.21 -70.18
N PRO A 40 42.22 18.31 -69.55
CA PRO A 40 42.18 18.45 -68.10
C PRO A 40 40.73 18.31 -67.61
N VAL A 41 40.51 17.35 -66.72
CA VAL A 41 39.20 17.14 -66.08
C VAL A 41 38.97 18.27 -65.10
N VAL A 42 37.91 19.05 -65.31
CA VAL A 42 37.46 20.10 -64.37
C VAL A 42 36.10 19.70 -63.79
N ILE A 43 36.04 19.61 -62.47
CA ILE A 43 34.80 19.44 -61.68
C ILE A 43 34.49 20.82 -61.08
N GLU A 44 33.32 21.38 -61.37
CA GLU A 44 32.93 22.68 -60.83
C GLU A 44 32.58 22.58 -59.34
N PRO A 45 33.10 23.46 -58.47
CA PRO A 45 32.76 23.49 -57.05
C PRO A 45 31.25 23.58 -56.77
N LEU A 46 30.50 24.21 -57.68
CA LEU A 46 29.05 24.33 -57.60
C LEU A 46 28.34 22.97 -57.63
N LEU A 47 28.90 21.98 -58.34
CA LEU A 47 28.37 20.61 -58.36
C LEU A 47 28.49 19.96 -56.98
N ILE A 48 29.65 20.13 -56.32
CA ILE A 48 29.93 19.59 -54.98
C ILE A 48 28.95 20.19 -53.98
N ASP A 49 28.69 21.49 -54.09
CA ASP A 49 27.78 22.23 -53.22
C ASP A 49 26.32 21.86 -53.43
N THR A 50 25.91 21.68 -54.70
CA THR A 50 24.56 21.22 -55.05
C THR A 50 24.32 19.83 -54.47
N LEU A 51 25.29 18.93 -54.63
CA LEU A 51 25.20 17.57 -54.12
C LEU A 51 25.18 17.56 -52.58
N ALA A 52 26.02 18.36 -51.92
CA ALA A 52 26.00 18.50 -50.46
C ALA A 52 24.64 19.05 -49.96
N HIS A 53 24.05 20.00 -50.69
CA HIS A 53 22.72 20.53 -50.39
C HIS A 53 21.62 19.47 -50.57
N ASP A 54 21.62 18.74 -51.68
CA ASP A 54 20.62 17.71 -51.99
C ASP A 54 20.61 16.58 -50.96
N PHE A 55 21.80 16.17 -50.51
CA PHE A 55 21.97 15.16 -49.48
C PHE A 55 21.89 15.72 -48.05
N LYS A 56 21.64 17.03 -47.88
CA LYS A 56 21.57 17.71 -46.56
C LYS A 56 22.80 17.45 -45.68
N VAL A 57 23.96 17.42 -46.31
CA VAL A 57 25.25 17.10 -45.68
C VAL A 57 25.68 18.25 -44.75
N GLU A 58 26.20 17.93 -43.56
CA GLU A 58 26.69 18.95 -42.62
C GLU A 58 27.91 19.72 -43.18
N PRO A 59 28.14 20.99 -42.77
CA PRO A 59 29.22 21.82 -43.31
C PRO A 59 30.62 21.19 -43.23
N MET A 60 30.90 20.41 -42.18
CA MET A 60 32.18 19.70 -42.02
C MET A 60 32.38 18.63 -43.11
N TYR A 61 31.33 17.90 -43.46
CA TYR A 61 31.37 16.86 -44.49
C TYR A 61 31.40 17.45 -45.90
N ARG A 62 30.79 18.63 -46.10
CA ARG A 62 30.94 19.41 -47.34
C ARG A 62 32.40 19.78 -47.60
N ALA A 63 33.15 20.22 -46.58
CA ALA A 63 34.58 20.49 -46.72
C ALA A 63 35.38 19.24 -47.14
N ASN A 64 35.05 18.07 -46.59
CA ASN A 64 35.69 16.81 -46.97
C ASN A 64 35.40 16.41 -48.43
N MET A 65 34.21 16.71 -48.93
CA MET A 65 33.86 16.48 -50.33
C MET A 65 34.67 17.35 -51.30
N HIS A 66 34.93 18.60 -50.94
CA HIS A 66 35.84 19.49 -51.69
C HIS A 66 37.28 18.94 -51.68
N ALA A 67 37.78 18.54 -50.51
CA ALA A 67 39.10 17.93 -50.39
C ALA A 67 39.24 16.62 -51.19
N PHE A 68 38.19 15.79 -51.23
CA PHE A 68 38.18 14.57 -52.03
C PHE A 68 38.37 14.87 -53.53
N VAL A 69 37.69 15.88 -54.06
CA VAL A 69 37.82 16.26 -55.47
C VAL A 69 39.20 16.84 -55.75
N GLU A 70 39.76 17.65 -54.86
CA GLU A 70 41.12 18.21 -54.99
C GLU A 70 42.18 17.09 -55.09
N ILE A 71 42.09 16.09 -54.21
CA ILE A 71 42.99 14.92 -54.22
C ILE A 71 42.79 14.07 -55.48
N ALA A 72 41.54 13.84 -55.89
CA ALA A 72 41.27 13.04 -57.09
C ALA A 72 41.78 13.70 -58.38
N LEU A 73 41.83 15.03 -58.41
CA LEU A 73 42.36 15.80 -59.54
C LEU A 73 43.90 15.88 -59.54
N SER A 74 44.56 15.83 -58.39
CA SER A 74 46.03 15.92 -58.32
C SER A 74 46.74 14.74 -58.99
N ASP A 75 46.17 13.55 -58.89
CA ASP A 75 46.77 12.33 -59.43
C ASP A 75 46.52 12.16 -60.93
N GLY A 76 45.48 12.82 -61.47
CA GLY A 76 45.12 12.79 -62.90
C GLY A 76 44.73 11.42 -63.46
N GLN A 77 44.68 10.36 -62.64
CA GLN A 77 44.38 8.99 -63.07
C GLN A 77 42.89 8.70 -63.20
N LEU A 78 42.04 9.49 -62.53
CA LEU A 78 40.60 9.24 -62.44
C LEU A 78 39.84 10.05 -63.50
N GLY A 79 39.02 9.36 -64.29
CA GLY A 79 38.11 10.01 -65.22
C GLY A 79 37.02 10.80 -64.50
N LYS A 80 36.50 11.86 -65.14
CA LYS A 80 35.43 12.71 -64.59
C LYS A 80 34.23 11.92 -64.05
N SER A 81 33.79 10.90 -64.78
CA SER A 81 32.66 10.04 -64.41
C SER A 81 32.93 9.24 -63.13
N ASP A 82 34.17 8.77 -62.93
CA ASP A 82 34.54 8.03 -61.73
C ASP A 82 34.57 8.96 -60.50
N ILE A 83 35.14 10.16 -60.65
CA ILE A 83 35.16 11.18 -59.58
C ILE A 83 33.74 11.54 -59.16
N ILE A 84 32.83 11.81 -60.11
CA ILE A 84 31.44 12.16 -59.80
C ILE A 84 30.70 10.99 -59.12
N SER A 85 30.90 9.76 -59.60
CA SER A 85 30.23 8.58 -59.02
C SER A 85 30.69 8.35 -57.57
N ARG A 86 31.99 8.48 -57.29
CA ARG A 86 32.53 8.36 -55.93
C ARG A 86 32.08 9.53 -55.04
N LEU A 87 32.02 10.74 -55.58
CA LEU A 87 31.52 11.91 -54.86
C LEU A 87 30.04 11.73 -54.46
N TYR A 88 29.22 11.15 -55.35
CA TYR A 88 27.83 10.79 -55.05
C TYR A 88 27.72 9.78 -53.90
N LEU A 89 28.51 8.70 -53.95
CA LEU A 89 28.55 7.69 -52.89
C LEU A 89 29.03 8.29 -51.56
N LEU A 90 30.00 9.20 -51.59
CA LEU A 90 30.52 9.87 -50.39
C LEU A 90 29.44 10.77 -49.76
N ALA A 91 28.70 11.54 -50.55
CA ALA A 91 27.61 12.36 -50.06
C ALA A 91 26.47 11.53 -49.47
N ALA A 92 26.08 10.44 -50.13
CA ALA A 92 25.11 9.50 -49.59
C ALA A 92 25.56 8.90 -48.25
N SER A 93 26.85 8.55 -48.13
CA SER A 93 27.42 8.03 -46.88
C SER A 93 27.42 9.08 -45.76
N TYR A 94 27.77 10.34 -46.07
CA TYR A 94 27.74 11.43 -45.08
C TYR A 94 26.31 11.81 -44.66
N ALA A 95 25.34 11.72 -45.57
CA ALA A 95 23.93 11.89 -45.23
C ALA A 95 23.47 10.83 -44.21
N ASP A 96 23.77 9.55 -44.46
CA ASP A 96 23.43 8.45 -43.55
C ASP A 96 24.11 8.61 -42.17
N ILE A 97 25.41 8.99 -42.14
CA ILE A 97 26.11 9.25 -40.87
C ILE A 97 25.46 10.39 -40.08
N SER A 98 25.08 11.48 -40.77
CA SER A 98 24.44 12.64 -40.14
C SER A 98 23.05 12.29 -39.60
N GLU A 99 22.28 11.50 -40.35
CA GLU A 99 20.96 11.02 -39.93
C GLU A 99 21.05 10.10 -38.71
N ARG A 100 21.97 9.13 -38.69
CA ARG A 100 22.20 8.28 -37.52
C ARG A 100 22.61 9.08 -36.29
N ARG A 101 23.42 10.13 -36.47
CA ARG A 101 23.82 11.01 -35.36
C ARG A 101 22.63 11.80 -34.80
N ARG A 102 21.73 12.29 -35.67
CA ARG A 102 20.48 12.95 -35.24
C ARG A 102 19.56 11.98 -34.51
N LEU A 103 19.34 10.78 -35.07
CA LEU A 103 18.56 9.75 -34.42
C LEU A 103 19.15 9.34 -33.07
N ALA A 104 20.49 9.25 -32.96
CA ALA A 104 21.17 8.97 -31.69
C ALA A 104 21.08 10.13 -30.70
N ALA A 105 21.07 11.39 -31.15
CA ALA A 105 20.84 12.56 -30.30
C ALA A 105 19.39 12.61 -29.80
N ASP A 106 18.42 12.30 -30.66
CA ASP A 106 16.99 12.25 -30.32
C ASP A 106 16.71 11.08 -29.35
N GLN A 107 17.25 9.88 -29.62
CA GLN A 107 17.13 8.69 -28.77
C GLN A 107 17.93 8.81 -27.46
N GLY A 108 19.10 9.45 -27.50
CA GLY A 108 19.92 9.72 -26.32
C GLY A 108 19.31 10.73 -25.35
N SER A 109 18.26 11.44 -25.77
CA SER A 109 17.49 12.38 -24.95
C SER A 109 16.21 11.79 -24.36
N ILE A 110 15.90 10.51 -24.58
CA ILE A 110 14.93 9.83 -23.73
C ILE A 110 15.54 9.87 -22.33
N ASN A 111 15.04 10.79 -21.51
CA ASN A 111 15.45 10.99 -20.13
C ASN A 111 15.04 9.73 -19.36
N LEU A 112 15.78 8.65 -19.55
CA LEU A 112 15.51 7.33 -19.00
C LEU A 112 15.49 7.42 -17.47
N LYS A 113 16.29 8.33 -16.92
CA LYS A 113 16.27 8.73 -15.51
C LYS A 113 14.95 9.38 -15.13
N GLY A 114 14.41 10.28 -15.93
CA GLY A 114 13.07 10.88 -15.77
C GLY A 114 11.96 9.82 -15.85
N LEU A 115 11.96 8.97 -16.87
CA LEU A 115 11.00 7.88 -16.99
C LEU A 115 11.08 6.91 -15.79
N TYR A 116 12.28 6.59 -15.33
CA TYR A 116 12.47 5.76 -14.14
C TYR A 116 11.94 6.46 -12.88
N GLN A 117 12.16 7.77 -12.72
CA GLN A 117 11.60 8.54 -11.61
C GLN A 117 10.07 8.62 -11.67
N ASP A 118 9.49 8.76 -12.86
CA ASP A 118 8.05 8.76 -13.04
C ASP A 118 7.43 7.39 -12.71
N ILE A 119 8.03 6.30 -13.20
CA ILE A 119 7.62 4.93 -12.85
C ILE A 119 7.74 4.70 -11.34
N MET A 120 8.84 5.12 -10.71
CA MET A 120 9.02 5.01 -9.26
C MET A 120 8.02 5.85 -8.47
N THR A 121 7.66 7.04 -8.99
CA THR A 121 6.63 7.91 -8.40
C THR A 121 5.25 7.28 -8.51
N GLN A 122 4.91 6.74 -9.69
CA GLN A 122 3.63 6.07 -9.93
C GLN A 122 3.49 4.81 -9.06
N LEU A 123 4.53 3.98 -8.99
CA LEU A 123 4.58 2.81 -8.10
C LEU A 123 4.52 3.18 -6.61
N SER A 124 5.00 4.38 -6.24
CA SER A 124 4.90 4.89 -4.88
C SER A 124 3.53 5.49 -4.57
N GLY A 125 2.80 5.95 -5.58
CA GLY A 125 1.46 6.51 -5.48
C GLY A 125 0.36 5.45 -5.39
N THR A 126 0.50 4.34 -6.14
CA THR A 126 -0.49 3.24 -6.20
C THR A 126 -0.34 2.21 -5.09
N TYR A 127 0.51 2.46 -4.10
CA TYR A 127 0.76 1.49 -3.05
C TYR A 127 -0.48 1.31 -2.15
N THR A 128 -0.99 0.07 -2.11
CA THR A 128 -2.03 -0.37 -1.20
C THR A 128 -1.51 -1.46 -0.26
N LEU A 129 -2.03 -1.49 0.97
CA LEU A 129 -1.74 -2.58 1.90
C LEU A 129 -2.42 -3.86 1.42
N THR A 130 -1.71 -4.99 1.51
CA THR A 130 -2.29 -6.30 1.17
C THR A 130 -3.39 -6.70 2.14
N THR A 131 -4.24 -7.63 1.74
CA THR A 131 -5.31 -8.18 2.58
C THR A 131 -4.77 -8.73 3.90
N ASP A 132 -3.68 -9.48 3.85
CA ASP A 132 -3.04 -10.06 5.04
C ASP A 132 -2.49 -8.97 5.98
N GLN A 133 -1.89 -7.91 5.44
CA GLN A 133 -1.42 -6.76 6.22
C GLN A 133 -2.61 -6.08 6.93
N LYS A 134 -3.70 -5.82 6.21
CA LYS A 134 -4.93 -5.23 6.79
C LYS A 134 -5.52 -6.11 7.89
N TYR A 135 -5.54 -7.43 7.70
CA TYR A 135 -6.00 -8.40 8.69
C TYR A 135 -5.13 -8.39 9.95
N ASN A 136 -3.80 -8.42 9.80
CA ASN A 136 -2.85 -8.34 10.90
C ASN A 136 -2.99 -7.03 11.69
N ILE A 137 -3.11 -5.90 11.00
CA ILE A 137 -3.36 -4.58 11.62
C ILE A 137 -4.65 -4.62 12.45
N ARG A 138 -5.73 -5.21 11.92
CA ARG A 138 -7.00 -5.33 12.65
C ARG A 138 -6.87 -6.22 13.88
N LYS A 139 -6.18 -7.35 13.80
CA LYS A 139 -5.92 -8.22 14.95
C LYS A 139 -5.18 -7.49 16.07
N VAL A 140 -4.08 -6.82 15.73
CA VAL A 140 -3.33 -6.01 16.70
C VAL A 140 -4.22 -4.91 17.28
N THR A 141 -5.02 -4.25 16.45
CA THR A 141 -5.94 -3.20 16.91
C THR A 141 -6.99 -3.75 17.89
N ASN A 142 -7.51 -4.95 17.67
CA ASN A 142 -8.44 -5.62 18.59
C ASN A 142 -7.77 -5.94 19.93
N ASP A 143 -6.53 -6.43 19.92
CA ASP A 143 -5.78 -6.68 21.15
C ASP A 143 -5.57 -5.37 21.94
N PHE A 144 -5.19 -4.29 21.25
CA PHE A 144 -4.95 -2.98 21.86
C PHE A 144 -6.22 -2.35 22.41
N VAL A 145 -7.36 -2.42 21.72
CA VAL A 145 -8.62 -1.85 22.23
C VAL A 145 -9.10 -2.55 23.50
N TYR A 146 -8.72 -3.83 23.67
CA TYR A 146 -9.18 -4.67 24.77
C TYR A 146 -8.13 -4.85 25.87
N GLN A 147 -7.04 -4.09 25.86
CA GLN A 147 -6.05 -4.07 26.95
C GLN A 147 -6.71 -3.61 28.25
N TRP A 148 -6.63 -4.43 29.30
CA TRP A 148 -7.26 -4.16 30.60
C TRP A 148 -6.76 -2.88 31.28
N ASN A 149 -5.53 -2.46 30.99
CA ASN A 149 -4.91 -1.26 31.54
C ASN A 149 -5.02 -0.03 30.61
N ARG A 150 -5.79 -0.10 29.52
CA ARG A 150 -5.94 1.02 28.59
C ARG A 150 -6.86 2.09 29.19
N THR A 151 -6.38 3.31 29.21
CA THR A 151 -7.13 4.50 29.66
C THR A 151 -7.30 5.55 28.56
N SER A 152 -6.61 5.38 27.43
CA SER A 152 -6.66 6.26 26.26
C SER A 152 -7.06 5.46 25.03
N PHE A 153 -8.21 5.79 24.46
CA PHE A 153 -8.79 5.15 23.31
C PHE A 153 -8.60 6.01 22.06
N VAL A 154 -8.71 7.33 22.14
CA VAL A 154 -8.63 8.23 20.97
C VAL A 154 -7.26 8.13 20.29
N LEU A 155 -6.19 8.10 21.09
CA LEU A 155 -4.80 8.03 20.61
C LEU A 155 -4.26 6.60 20.44
N MET A 156 -5.11 5.57 20.55
CA MET A 156 -4.72 4.16 20.40
C MET A 156 -3.94 3.84 19.12
N HIS A 157 -4.20 4.56 18.02
CA HIS A 157 -3.48 4.39 16.76
C HIS A 157 -1.96 4.67 16.89
N ALA A 158 -1.53 5.55 17.80
CA ALA A 158 -0.11 5.79 18.04
C ALA A 158 0.57 4.58 18.69
N ASP A 159 -0.10 3.95 19.67
CA ASP A 159 0.40 2.76 20.35
C ASP A 159 0.45 1.55 19.40
N VAL A 160 -0.61 1.36 18.59
CA VAL A 160 -0.64 0.32 17.57
C VAL A 160 0.48 0.54 16.55
N LEU A 161 0.70 1.79 16.08
CA LEU A 161 1.78 2.08 15.13
C LEU A 161 3.16 1.73 15.71
N LYS A 162 3.39 2.06 16.99
CA LYS A 162 4.62 1.70 17.70
C LYS A 162 4.83 0.18 17.69
N HIS A 163 3.81 -0.58 18.06
CA HIS A 163 3.88 -2.05 18.06
C HIS A 163 4.09 -2.65 16.66
N LEU A 164 3.41 -2.12 15.63
CA LEU A 164 3.58 -2.56 14.24
C LEU A 164 5.02 -2.31 13.76
N ARG A 165 5.65 -1.21 14.18
CA ARG A 165 7.03 -0.89 13.84
C ARG A 165 8.03 -1.83 14.50
N GLU A 166 7.82 -2.15 15.78
CA GLU A 166 8.64 -3.09 16.55
C GLU A 166 8.52 -4.53 16.00
N ASN A 167 7.36 -4.91 15.47
CA ASN A 167 7.06 -6.26 15.00
C ASN A 167 6.87 -6.35 13.47
N LYS A 168 7.51 -5.44 12.71
CA LYS A 168 7.26 -5.27 11.27
C LYS A 168 7.57 -6.51 10.44
N GLU A 169 8.56 -7.32 10.83
CA GLU A 169 8.93 -8.55 10.10
C GLU A 169 7.87 -9.64 10.28
N ALA A 170 7.51 -9.94 11.53
CA ALA A 170 6.50 -10.93 11.88
C ALA A 170 5.10 -10.61 11.31
N LEU A 171 4.81 -9.34 11.09
CA LEU A 171 3.51 -8.87 10.58
C LEU A 171 3.48 -8.63 9.06
N GLY A 172 4.60 -8.89 8.36
CA GLY A 172 4.71 -8.68 6.91
C GLY A 172 4.70 -7.21 6.49
N LEU A 173 5.14 -6.30 7.36
CA LEU A 173 5.19 -4.84 7.15
C LEU A 173 6.62 -4.32 6.94
N ALA A 174 7.61 -5.20 6.78
CA ALA A 174 9.02 -4.81 6.59
C ALA A 174 9.23 -3.90 5.37
N ASN A 175 8.44 -4.08 4.29
CA ASN A 175 8.47 -3.26 3.08
C ASN A 175 7.71 -1.92 3.20
N VAL A 176 7.01 -1.69 4.31
CA VAL A 176 6.24 -0.46 4.56
C VAL A 176 7.10 0.56 5.28
N PHE A 177 7.74 0.13 6.38
CA PHE A 177 8.58 1.02 7.18
C PHE A 177 9.89 1.36 6.47
N GLY A 178 10.26 2.65 6.51
CA GLY A 178 11.40 3.19 5.77
C GLY A 178 11.01 3.85 4.44
N ASN A 179 9.77 3.69 3.98
CA ASN A 179 9.23 4.42 2.84
C ASN A 179 8.11 5.38 3.29
N LEU A 180 8.35 6.69 3.19
CA LEU A 180 7.41 7.72 3.67
C LEU A 180 6.02 7.66 3.03
N SER A 181 5.93 7.31 1.74
CA SER A 181 4.62 7.19 1.05
C SER A 181 3.82 6.04 1.64
N ARG A 182 4.46 4.87 1.79
CA ARG A 182 3.83 3.66 2.35
C ARG A 182 3.46 3.84 3.82
N GLU A 183 4.30 4.51 4.61
CA GLU A 183 3.99 4.85 6.00
C GLU A 183 2.77 5.79 6.12
N LYS A 184 2.59 6.74 5.18
CA LYS A 184 1.37 7.57 5.12
C LYS A 184 0.12 6.73 4.84
N THR A 185 0.18 5.83 3.86
CA THR A 185 -0.92 4.88 3.58
C THR A 185 -1.24 4.02 4.80
N LEU A 186 -0.21 3.47 5.45
CA LEU A 186 -0.37 2.69 6.68
C LEU A 186 -1.05 3.50 7.79
N LEU A 187 -0.59 4.72 8.05
CA LEU A 187 -1.16 5.58 9.10
C LEU A 187 -2.63 5.91 8.82
N LYS A 188 -2.98 6.17 7.55
CA LYS A 188 -4.37 6.39 7.14
C LYS A 188 -5.23 5.15 7.42
N THR A 189 -4.82 3.98 6.95
CA THR A 189 -5.53 2.72 7.21
C THR A 189 -5.64 2.42 8.69
N LEU A 190 -4.59 2.68 9.46
CA LEU A 190 -4.56 2.44 10.90
C LEU A 190 -5.59 3.30 11.64
N LYS A 191 -5.66 4.60 11.35
CA LYS A 191 -6.67 5.50 11.95
C LYS A 191 -8.10 5.02 11.66
N ILE A 192 -8.38 4.57 10.43
CA ILE A 192 -9.67 4.02 10.03
C ILE A 192 -9.97 2.73 10.80
N THR A 193 -9.01 1.80 10.86
CA THR A 193 -9.17 0.52 11.57
C THR A 193 -9.37 0.72 13.07
N CYS A 194 -8.59 1.60 13.71
CA CYS A 194 -8.77 1.94 15.13
C CYS A 194 -10.14 2.54 15.40
N SER A 195 -10.60 3.48 14.57
CA SER A 195 -11.95 4.06 14.70
C SER A 195 -13.04 2.99 14.53
N SER A 196 -12.93 2.15 13.51
CA SER A 196 -13.83 1.03 13.24
C SER A 196 -13.93 0.06 14.43
N VAL A 197 -12.79 -0.38 14.96
CA VAL A 197 -12.73 -1.33 16.09
C VAL A 197 -13.32 -0.71 17.36
N ARG A 198 -12.99 0.56 17.68
CA ARG A 198 -13.59 1.29 18.80
C ARG A 198 -15.12 1.41 18.65
N ASN A 199 -15.60 1.77 17.47
CA ASN A 199 -17.05 1.86 17.23
C ASN A 199 -17.74 0.48 17.31
N ALA A 200 -17.06 -0.59 16.89
CA ALA A 200 -17.56 -1.96 17.03
C ALA A 200 -17.69 -2.40 18.49
N LEU A 201 -16.76 -1.99 19.36
CA LEU A 201 -16.84 -2.22 20.81
C LEU A 201 -17.97 -1.40 21.45
N ARG A 202 -18.18 -0.17 20.98
CA ARG A 202 -19.24 0.73 21.48
C ARG A 202 -20.64 0.21 21.18
N GLN A 203 -20.94 -0.05 19.90
CA GLN A 203 -22.29 0.24 19.41
C GLN A 203 -22.86 -0.65 18.32
N ASP A 204 -22.03 -1.48 17.69
CA ASP A 204 -22.43 -2.19 16.48
C ASP A 204 -23.76 -2.94 16.70
N VAL A 205 -24.71 -2.87 15.78
CA VAL A 205 -26.03 -3.49 15.97
C VAL A 205 -25.92 -4.85 15.31
N ASN A 206 -25.93 -5.95 16.07
CA ASN A 206 -26.08 -7.25 15.42
C ASN A 206 -27.50 -7.28 14.83
N PRO A 207 -27.67 -7.31 13.49
CA PRO A 207 -29.00 -7.27 12.89
C PRO A 207 -29.85 -8.50 13.26
N ASN A 208 -29.21 -9.58 13.70
CA ASN A 208 -29.87 -10.84 14.02
C ASN A 208 -30.31 -10.94 15.48
N GLY A 209 -30.19 -9.87 16.28
CA GLY A 209 -30.67 -9.85 17.68
C GLY A 209 -29.96 -10.80 18.64
N ALA A 210 -28.86 -11.45 18.22
CA ALA A 210 -28.09 -12.33 19.10
C ALA A 210 -27.40 -11.53 20.22
N LYS A 211 -27.37 -12.10 21.43
CA LYS A 211 -26.74 -11.53 22.64
C LYS A 211 -25.37 -10.95 22.30
N SER A 212 -25.18 -9.67 22.60
CA SER A 212 -24.18 -8.83 21.94
C SER A 212 -23.00 -8.49 22.86
N SER A 213 -21.79 -8.68 22.34
CA SER A 213 -20.50 -8.40 22.99
C SER A 213 -20.16 -6.90 23.07
N LYS A 214 -21.16 -6.04 23.31
CA LYS A 214 -21.04 -4.58 23.07
C LYS A 214 -21.55 -3.79 24.26
N ILE A 215 -20.91 -2.66 24.54
CA ILE A 215 -21.20 -1.85 25.74
C ILE A 215 -22.65 -1.36 25.73
N ARG A 216 -23.14 -0.87 24.58
CA ARG A 216 -24.52 -0.40 24.46
C ARG A 216 -25.53 -1.52 24.74
N ASP A 217 -25.33 -2.68 24.14
CA ASP A 217 -26.33 -3.75 24.18
C ASP A 217 -26.32 -4.46 25.54
N SER A 218 -25.15 -4.56 26.19
CA SER A 218 -25.03 -5.18 27.51
C SER A 218 -25.73 -4.39 28.62
N ILE A 219 -26.05 -3.12 28.39
CA ILE A 219 -26.77 -2.25 29.35
C ILE A 219 -28.14 -1.79 28.85
N ALA A 220 -28.49 -2.03 27.58
CA ALA A 220 -29.77 -1.61 27.02
C ALA A 220 -30.92 -2.50 27.50
N PRO A 221 -32.12 -1.94 27.74
CA PRO A 221 -33.30 -2.72 28.12
C PRO A 221 -33.60 -3.81 27.07
N GLY A 222 -33.78 -5.05 27.53
CA GLY A 222 -34.13 -6.20 26.68
C GLY A 222 -32.94 -6.97 26.10
N THR A 223 -31.74 -6.39 26.06
CA THR A 223 -30.51 -7.06 25.61
C THR A 223 -29.41 -7.12 26.66
N SER A 224 -29.70 -6.60 27.86
CA SER A 224 -28.73 -6.55 28.95
C SER A 224 -28.25 -7.93 29.38
N CYS A 225 -26.98 -8.02 29.79
CA CYS A 225 -26.37 -9.26 30.27
C CYS A 225 -25.53 -9.03 31.53
N SER A 226 -25.23 -10.11 32.25
CA SER A 226 -24.37 -10.06 33.44
C SER A 226 -22.95 -9.61 33.08
N LEU A 227 -22.20 -9.06 34.04
CA LEU A 227 -20.82 -8.63 33.83
C LEU A 227 -19.92 -9.77 33.35
N ALA A 228 -20.10 -10.97 33.91
CA ALA A 228 -19.36 -12.16 33.53
C ALA A 228 -19.63 -12.55 32.06
N GLN A 229 -20.91 -12.59 31.66
CA GLN A 229 -21.29 -12.90 30.29
C GLN A 229 -20.75 -11.86 29.30
N PHE A 230 -20.88 -10.57 29.63
CA PHE A 230 -20.33 -9.49 28.82
C PHE A 230 -18.83 -9.66 28.61
N THR A 231 -18.09 -9.88 29.71
CA THR A 231 -16.63 -10.00 29.71
C THR A 231 -16.14 -11.18 28.89
N PHE A 232 -16.82 -12.33 29.00
CA PHE A 232 -16.53 -13.51 28.18
C PHE A 232 -16.76 -13.21 26.69
N GLN A 233 -17.90 -12.62 26.35
CA GLN A 233 -18.26 -12.32 24.96
C GLN A 233 -17.33 -11.28 24.31
N THR A 234 -16.95 -10.23 25.04
CA THR A 234 -15.98 -9.24 24.54
C THR A 234 -14.60 -9.83 24.41
N ALA A 235 -14.15 -10.64 25.37
CA ALA A 235 -12.86 -11.31 25.30
C ALA A 235 -12.78 -12.23 24.08
N ASN A 236 -13.83 -13.01 23.79
CA ASN A 236 -13.89 -13.87 22.61
C ASN A 236 -13.76 -13.13 21.29
N LYS A 237 -14.26 -11.90 21.25
CA LYS A 237 -14.26 -11.11 20.03
C LYS A 237 -12.93 -10.38 19.81
N TYR A 238 -12.34 -9.83 20.86
CA TYR A 238 -11.24 -8.88 20.73
C TYR A 238 -9.87 -9.43 21.16
N ARG A 239 -9.81 -10.41 22.06
CA ARG A 239 -8.52 -10.97 22.52
C ARG A 239 -8.02 -12.03 21.53
N ARG A 240 -6.75 -11.92 21.12
CA ARG A 240 -6.05 -12.96 20.37
C ARG A 240 -5.59 -14.09 21.29
N GLY A 241 -5.86 -15.34 20.89
CA GLY A 241 -5.35 -16.54 21.55
C GLY A 241 -6.44 -17.38 22.22
N GLN A 242 -6.04 -18.52 22.77
CA GLN A 242 -6.91 -19.36 23.59
C GLN A 242 -7.16 -18.70 24.94
N PHE A 243 -8.33 -18.99 25.51
CA PHE A 243 -8.68 -18.56 26.85
C PHE A 243 -7.96 -19.42 27.86
N ASP A 244 -7.17 -18.80 28.72
CA ASP A 244 -6.88 -19.40 30.02
C ASP A 244 -8.18 -19.41 30.83
N GLU A 245 -8.40 -20.46 31.63
CA GLU A 245 -9.59 -20.60 32.49
C GLU A 245 -9.73 -19.39 33.42
N ASP A 246 -8.61 -18.80 33.82
CA ASP A 246 -8.55 -17.51 34.49
C ASP A 246 -8.54 -16.37 33.46
N LEU A 247 -9.73 -16.02 32.96
CA LEU A 247 -9.92 -14.75 32.28
C LEU A 247 -9.55 -13.64 33.27
N GLY A 248 -8.33 -13.09 33.10
CA GLY A 248 -7.70 -12.24 34.10
C GLY A 248 -8.63 -11.17 34.65
N LEU A 249 -8.68 -11.08 35.97
CA LEU A 249 -9.54 -10.15 36.73
C LEU A 249 -9.53 -8.73 36.14
N GLY A 250 -8.38 -8.27 35.66
CA GLY A 250 -8.22 -6.98 34.98
C GLY A 250 -9.24 -6.71 33.87
N PHE A 251 -9.59 -7.70 33.03
CA PHE A 251 -10.57 -7.51 31.95
C PHE A 251 -11.98 -7.29 32.51
N THR A 252 -12.37 -8.05 33.54
CA THR A 252 -13.65 -7.88 34.24
C THR A 252 -13.75 -6.50 34.87
N LEU A 253 -12.67 -6.05 35.55
CA LEU A 253 -12.60 -4.71 36.15
C LEU A 253 -12.74 -3.63 35.06
N HIS A 254 -12.00 -3.75 33.97
CA HIS A 254 -12.02 -2.80 32.86
C HIS A 254 -13.41 -2.70 32.20
N ASN A 255 -14.05 -3.83 31.95
CA ASN A 255 -15.39 -3.88 31.38
C ASN A 255 -16.45 -3.30 32.31
N ALA A 256 -16.32 -3.51 33.63
CA ALA A 256 -17.22 -2.90 34.61
C ALA A 256 -17.13 -1.37 34.56
N LEU A 257 -15.92 -0.82 34.44
CA LEU A 257 -15.68 0.62 34.29
C LEU A 257 -16.29 1.16 32.98
N LEU A 258 -16.09 0.47 31.85
CA LEU A 258 -16.68 0.89 30.57
C LEU A 258 -18.21 0.84 30.58
N ARG A 259 -18.82 -0.19 31.19
CA ARG A 259 -20.28 -0.29 31.38
C ARG A 259 -20.79 0.82 32.27
N ARG A 260 -20.08 1.12 33.37
CA ARG A 260 -20.43 2.20 34.29
C ARG A 260 -20.45 3.55 33.58
N PHE A 261 -19.40 3.85 32.81
CA PHE A 261 -19.36 5.07 32.02
C PHE A 261 -20.50 5.11 30.99
N GLY A 262 -20.76 3.99 30.32
CA GLY A 262 -21.84 3.84 29.35
C GLY A 262 -23.23 4.07 29.94
N LEU A 263 -23.47 3.59 31.16
CA LEU A 263 -24.72 3.81 31.92
C LEU A 263 -24.92 5.29 32.25
N ASP A 264 -23.90 5.92 32.81
CA ASP A 264 -23.94 7.33 33.21
C ASP A 264 -24.09 8.25 31.97
N ASN A 265 -23.66 7.80 30.79
CA ASN A 265 -23.64 8.57 29.55
C ASN A 265 -24.41 7.88 28.41
N PHE A 266 -25.56 7.28 28.70
CA PHE A 266 -26.31 6.46 27.73
C PHE A 266 -26.72 7.23 26.46
N GLY A 267 -26.87 8.55 26.53
CA GLY A 267 -27.11 9.41 25.37
C GLY A 267 -25.98 9.35 24.33
N LEU A 268 -24.72 9.30 24.77
CA LEU A 268 -23.55 9.18 23.88
C LEU A 268 -23.50 7.82 23.19
N LEU A 269 -24.00 6.77 23.86
CA LEU A 269 -24.15 5.42 23.29
C LEU A 269 -25.31 5.31 22.28
N LYS A 270 -26.17 6.32 22.12
CA LYS A 270 -27.21 6.34 21.08
C LYS A 270 -26.82 7.16 19.85
N MET A 271 -25.81 8.04 19.97
CA MET A 271 -25.35 8.85 18.85
C MET A 271 -24.87 7.94 17.71
N ALA A 272 -25.06 8.36 16.46
CA ALA A 272 -24.55 7.60 15.31
C ALA A 272 -23.04 7.34 15.47
N PRO A 273 -22.52 6.23 14.91
CA PRO A 273 -21.08 6.05 14.83
C PRO A 273 -20.50 7.27 14.13
N GLU A 274 -19.40 7.79 14.66
CA GLU A 274 -18.66 8.83 13.96
C GLU A 274 -18.29 8.26 12.60
N SER A 275 -18.81 8.84 11.53
CA SER A 275 -18.29 8.56 10.20
C SER A 275 -16.80 8.82 10.29
N ALA A 276 -15.96 7.83 9.95
CA ALA A 276 -14.50 7.96 9.91
C ALA A 276 -14.01 8.98 8.85
N ASP A 277 -14.91 9.83 8.37
CA ASP A 277 -14.73 10.84 7.36
C ASP A 277 -14.26 12.13 8.04
N ASP A 278 -12.98 12.14 8.39
CA ASP A 278 -12.26 13.37 8.64
C ASP A 278 -11.20 13.58 7.56
N GLY A 279 -11.66 14.13 6.44
CA GLY A 279 -10.90 15.13 5.69
C GLY A 279 -9.93 14.64 4.62
N ASN A 280 -9.92 13.36 4.25
CA ASN A 280 -9.15 12.94 3.08
C ASN A 280 -9.80 11.73 2.39
N LYS A 281 -10.92 11.96 1.70
CA LYS A 281 -11.35 11.10 0.60
C LYS A 281 -10.51 11.48 -0.62
N PRO A 282 -9.41 10.77 -0.93
CA PRO A 282 -9.01 10.65 -2.32
C PRO A 282 -10.15 9.91 -3.01
N ASP A 283 -10.56 10.48 -4.13
CA ASP A 283 -11.57 9.99 -5.04
C ASP A 283 -11.04 8.74 -5.73
N GLU A 284 -11.00 7.60 -5.03
CA GLU A 284 -10.65 6.30 -5.62
C GLU A 284 -11.70 5.28 -5.21
N SER A 285 -12.68 5.16 -6.10
CA SER A 285 -13.49 3.98 -6.31
C SER A 285 -12.57 2.82 -6.71
N ASP A 286 -12.16 2.01 -5.75
CA ASP A 286 -11.73 0.65 -6.06
C ASP A 286 -12.43 -0.33 -5.10
N ASN A 287 -13.31 -1.10 -5.73
CA ASN A 287 -14.04 -2.25 -5.21
C ASN A 287 -13.07 -3.39 -4.87
N ASP A 288 -13.60 -4.43 -4.23
CA ASP A 288 -13.00 -5.75 -4.06
C ASP A 288 -11.99 -5.91 -2.93
N LEU A 289 -12.48 -5.83 -1.68
CA LEU A 289 -12.13 -6.83 -0.67
C LEU A 289 -13.33 -7.05 0.26
N GLU A 290 -14.30 -7.78 -0.27
CA GLU A 290 -15.30 -8.52 0.49
C GLU A 290 -14.55 -9.56 1.36
N TYR A 291 -14.22 -9.17 2.60
CA TYR A 291 -14.15 -10.19 3.65
C TYR A 291 -15.61 -10.59 3.86
N GLU A 292 -15.96 -11.86 3.62
CA GLU A 292 -17.27 -12.44 3.93
C GLU A 292 -17.61 -12.24 5.42
N GLN A 293 -18.02 -11.03 5.79
CA GLN A 293 -19.07 -10.84 6.76
C GLN A 293 -20.36 -10.94 5.97
N PRO A 294 -21.32 -11.77 6.39
CA PRO A 294 -22.57 -11.93 5.65
C PRO A 294 -23.15 -10.55 5.36
N ASP A 295 -23.50 -10.32 4.09
CA ASP A 295 -24.06 -9.07 3.59
C ASP A 295 -25.26 -8.65 4.43
N THR A 296 -24.99 -7.81 5.42
CA THR A 296 -26.03 -7.13 6.15
C THR A 296 -26.40 -5.95 5.29
N CYS A 297 -27.50 -6.11 4.53
CA CYS A 297 -28.18 -5.08 3.76
C CYS A 297 -27.91 -3.71 4.36
N SER A 298 -27.17 -2.88 3.63
CA SER A 298 -26.85 -1.52 4.04
C SER A 298 -28.16 -0.71 4.04
N VAL A 299 -28.88 -0.79 5.15
CA VAL A 299 -30.08 0.01 5.39
C VAL A 299 -29.61 1.46 5.34
N LYS A 300 -29.85 2.12 4.20
CA LYS A 300 -29.68 3.56 4.02
C LYS A 300 -30.47 4.24 5.13
N ARG A 301 -29.81 4.58 6.24
CA ARG A 301 -30.36 5.40 7.31
C ARG A 301 -30.49 6.82 6.79
N SER A 302 -31.52 7.02 5.97
CA SER A 302 -32.03 8.31 5.56
C SER A 302 -32.49 9.07 6.80
N GLY A 303 -32.06 10.32 6.92
CA GLY A 303 -32.76 11.29 7.75
C GLY A 303 -32.32 11.38 9.20
N ARG A 304 -31.15 11.98 9.43
CA ARG A 304 -30.99 13.14 10.34
C ARG A 304 -29.57 13.66 10.16
N GLN A 305 -29.44 14.83 9.55
CA GLN A 305 -28.22 15.64 9.54
C GLN A 305 -27.94 16.11 10.98
N ASN A 306 -27.57 15.19 11.87
CA ASN A 306 -26.87 15.60 13.07
C ASN A 306 -25.49 16.04 12.59
N GLY A 307 -25.25 17.35 12.64
CA GLY A 307 -23.96 17.92 12.30
C GLY A 307 -22.84 17.19 13.03
N ARG A 308 -21.65 17.24 12.43
CA ARG A 308 -20.44 16.62 12.97
C ARG A 308 -20.29 16.92 14.46
N THR A 309 -20.22 15.87 15.28
CA THR A 309 -20.01 16.00 16.73
C THR A 309 -18.79 16.89 16.97
N ARG A 310 -18.92 17.87 17.88
CA ARG A 310 -17.80 18.76 18.21
C ARG A 310 -16.64 17.91 18.73
N LYS A 311 -15.41 18.25 18.35
CA LYS A 311 -14.20 17.54 18.80
C LYS A 311 -14.20 17.47 20.33
N GLY A 312 -14.09 16.26 20.89
CA GLY A 312 -14.10 16.06 22.35
C GLY A 312 -15.48 15.76 22.94
N GLU A 313 -16.56 15.93 22.18
CA GLU A 313 -17.94 15.58 22.59
C GLU A 313 -18.34 14.15 22.20
N ASP A 314 -17.45 13.43 21.54
CA ASP A 314 -17.67 12.04 21.19
C ASP A 314 -17.47 11.10 22.39
N PHE A 315 -18.06 9.90 22.28
CA PHE A 315 -18.04 8.92 23.35
C PHE A 315 -16.61 8.59 23.82
N TRP A 316 -15.67 8.38 22.89
CA TRP A 316 -14.32 7.93 23.27
C TRP A 316 -13.48 9.06 23.85
N SER A 317 -13.63 10.30 23.37
CA SER A 317 -13.01 11.45 24.02
C SER A 317 -13.52 11.68 25.44
N LYS A 318 -14.82 11.45 25.70
CA LYS A 318 -15.38 11.55 27.06
C LYS A 318 -14.93 10.40 27.96
N VAL A 319 -14.77 9.18 27.42
CA VAL A 319 -14.16 8.04 28.13
C VAL A 319 -12.73 8.39 28.53
N ASP A 320 -11.91 8.91 27.62
CA ASP A 320 -10.51 9.28 27.89
C ASP A 320 -10.41 10.36 28.98
N ALA A 321 -11.26 11.41 28.90
CA ALA A 321 -11.32 12.46 29.92
C ALA A 321 -11.74 11.90 31.29
N TRP A 322 -12.71 10.99 31.32
CA TRP A 322 -13.18 10.34 32.54
C TRP A 322 -12.09 9.48 33.19
N PHE A 323 -11.37 8.68 32.40
CA PHE A 323 -10.24 7.90 32.91
C PHE A 323 -9.10 8.80 33.40
N ALA A 324 -8.81 9.91 32.71
CA ALA A 324 -7.78 10.85 33.14
C ALA A 324 -8.08 11.43 34.54
N GLU A 325 -9.33 11.80 34.82
CA GLU A 325 -9.74 12.29 36.15
C GLU A 325 -9.73 11.19 37.22
N LEU A 326 -10.12 9.96 36.86
CA LEU A 326 -10.00 8.83 37.78
C LEU A 326 -8.54 8.52 38.12
N VAL A 327 -7.64 8.53 37.14
CA VAL A 327 -6.20 8.31 37.34
C VAL A 327 -5.61 9.43 38.20
N LYS A 328 -6.01 10.68 37.99
CA LYS A 328 -5.59 11.82 38.82
C LYS A 328 -6.00 11.68 40.29
N THR A 329 -7.18 11.12 40.55
CA THR A 329 -7.72 10.99 41.90
C THR A 329 -7.33 9.68 42.61
N LYS A 330 -7.13 8.59 41.86
CA LYS A 330 -6.92 7.23 42.40
C LYS A 330 -5.52 6.67 42.13
N GLY A 331 -4.73 7.32 41.29
CA GLY A 331 -3.41 6.87 40.87
C GLY A 331 -3.43 6.10 39.54
N VAL A 332 -2.24 5.83 39.00
CA VAL A 332 -2.02 5.13 37.72
C VAL A 332 -2.24 3.61 37.84
N ASP A 333 -2.00 3.04 39.03
CA ASP A 333 -2.13 1.61 39.26
C ASP A 333 -3.58 1.21 39.55
N LEU A 334 -4.21 0.56 38.57
CA LEU A 334 -5.59 0.04 38.66
C LEU A 334 -5.79 -1.04 39.72
N THR A 335 -4.70 -1.63 40.24
CA THR A 335 -4.75 -2.62 41.32
C THR A 335 -4.59 -1.99 42.71
N GLY A 336 -4.31 -0.69 42.78
CA GLY A 336 -4.15 0.04 44.03
C GLY A 336 -5.42 0.05 44.91
N PRO A 337 -5.28 0.29 46.23
CA PRO A 337 -6.39 0.17 47.19
C PRO A 337 -7.57 1.11 46.90
N LEU A 338 -7.30 2.32 46.41
CA LEU A 338 -8.33 3.29 46.01
C LEU A 338 -9.14 2.81 44.80
N TRP A 339 -8.45 2.21 43.82
CA TRP A 339 -9.11 1.58 42.68
C TRP A 339 -9.90 0.36 43.11
N LYS A 340 -9.36 -0.50 43.97
CA LYS A 340 -10.04 -1.68 44.49
C LYS A 340 -11.39 -1.32 45.13
N SER A 341 -11.41 -0.35 46.04
CA SER A 341 -12.66 0.10 46.68
C SER A 341 -13.68 0.62 45.66
N TYR A 342 -13.24 1.46 44.72
CA TYR A 342 -14.12 2.01 43.69
C TYR A 342 -14.64 0.93 42.73
N ILE A 343 -13.79 0.00 42.30
CA ILE A 343 -14.21 -1.06 41.37
C ILE A 343 -15.15 -2.04 42.06
N THR A 344 -14.96 -2.36 43.34
CA THR A 344 -15.93 -3.14 44.11
C THR A 344 -17.29 -2.45 44.15
N GLU A 345 -17.34 -1.14 44.38
CA GLU A 345 -18.58 -0.36 44.31
C GLU A 345 -19.22 -0.44 42.90
N VAL A 346 -18.42 -0.26 41.85
CA VAL A 346 -18.88 -0.33 40.46
C VAL A 346 -19.45 -1.71 40.12
N ILE A 347 -18.76 -2.79 40.49
CA ILE A 347 -19.21 -4.17 40.27
C ILE A 347 -20.51 -4.44 41.03
N ASN A 348 -20.61 -4.03 42.30
CA ASN A 348 -21.83 -4.22 43.08
C ASN A 348 -23.02 -3.51 42.45
N ARG A 349 -22.82 -2.29 41.93
CA ARG A 349 -23.87 -1.55 41.20
C ARG A 349 -24.25 -2.23 39.89
N ASP A 350 -23.27 -2.73 39.11
CA ASP A 350 -23.55 -3.44 37.86
C ASP A 350 -24.32 -4.75 38.14
N ASN A 351 -23.88 -5.52 39.12
CA ASN A 351 -24.55 -6.73 39.57
C ASN A 351 -26.00 -6.46 40.03
N ALA A 352 -26.23 -5.40 40.81
CA ALA A 352 -27.57 -5.02 41.24
C ALA A 352 -28.48 -4.64 40.07
N ALA A 353 -27.93 -4.06 39.00
CA ALA A 353 -28.69 -3.67 37.82
C ALA A 353 -28.98 -4.84 36.87
N PHE A 354 -28.09 -5.84 36.77
CA PHE A 354 -28.12 -6.82 35.67
C PHE A 354 -28.10 -8.30 36.05
N ASN A 355 -27.87 -8.68 37.31
CA ASN A 355 -27.90 -10.10 37.72
C ASN A 355 -29.31 -10.64 37.94
N SER A 356 -30.33 -9.77 38.08
CA SER A 356 -31.71 -10.18 38.35
C SER A 356 -32.44 -10.79 37.15
N THR A 357 -31.86 -10.73 35.97
CA THR A 357 -32.54 -11.10 34.71
C THR A 357 -32.48 -12.59 34.34
N ASP A 358 -31.66 -13.40 35.01
CA ASP A 358 -31.49 -14.83 34.67
C ASP A 358 -32.54 -15.76 35.31
N SER A 359 -33.45 -15.27 36.15
CA SER A 359 -34.47 -16.10 36.81
C SER A 359 -35.58 -16.63 35.89
N ARG A 360 -35.52 -16.36 34.59
CA ARG A 360 -36.58 -16.72 33.63
C ARG A 360 -36.12 -17.63 32.48
N ALA A 361 -34.94 -18.24 32.59
CA ALA A 361 -34.52 -19.26 31.64
C ALA A 361 -35.33 -20.56 31.84
N PRO A 362 -35.99 -21.11 30.79
CA PRO A 362 -36.63 -22.42 30.84
C PRO A 362 -35.57 -23.51 31.05
N ALA A 363 -35.86 -24.47 31.92
CA ALA A 363 -34.92 -25.46 32.47
C ALA A 363 -34.27 -26.44 31.47
N ASP A 364 -34.50 -26.31 30.16
CA ASP A 364 -34.29 -27.40 29.19
C ASP A 364 -33.14 -27.20 28.19
N SER A 365 -32.13 -26.38 28.49
CA SER A 365 -30.95 -26.31 27.61
C SER A 365 -29.64 -26.02 28.36
N ILE A 366 -28.92 -27.09 28.72
CA ILE A 366 -27.55 -27.03 29.25
C ILE A 366 -26.59 -27.65 28.22
N PRO A 367 -25.65 -26.87 27.68
CA PRO A 367 -24.22 -27.16 27.73
C PRO A 367 -23.67 -26.60 29.05
N GLY A 368 -22.81 -27.38 29.70
CA GLY A 368 -22.45 -27.27 31.13
C GLY A 368 -22.08 -25.87 31.66
N PRO A 369 -22.29 -25.63 32.96
CA PRO A 369 -22.02 -24.36 33.58
C PRO A 369 -20.51 -24.10 33.64
N VAL A 370 -20.05 -23.09 32.91
CA VAL A 370 -18.85 -22.35 33.30
C VAL A 370 -19.26 -21.54 34.53
N VAL A 371 -19.09 -22.14 35.70
CA VAL A 371 -19.19 -21.43 36.97
C VAL A 371 -18.00 -20.48 36.97
N ALA A 372 -18.24 -19.23 36.56
CA ALA A 372 -17.42 -18.12 37.03
C ALA A 372 -17.61 -18.12 38.54
N GLN A 373 -16.74 -18.84 39.26
CA GLN A 373 -16.70 -18.77 40.70
C GLN A 373 -16.54 -17.28 40.99
N GLY A 374 -17.55 -16.70 41.62
CA GLY A 374 -17.38 -15.51 42.42
C GLY A 374 -16.51 -15.86 43.62
N GLY A 375 -15.29 -16.34 43.34
CA GLY A 375 -14.22 -16.48 44.30
C GLY A 375 -14.14 -15.13 44.96
N SER A 376 -14.37 -15.14 46.28
CA SER A 376 -14.32 -13.95 47.10
C SER A 376 -13.11 -13.11 46.69
N ILE A 377 -13.36 -11.94 46.10
CA ILE A 377 -12.30 -11.00 45.66
C ILE A 377 -11.37 -10.65 46.83
N ALA A 378 -11.84 -10.85 48.07
CA ALA A 378 -11.05 -10.72 49.29
C ALA A 378 -9.94 -11.78 49.44
N GLY A 379 -10.09 -12.99 48.88
CA GLY A 379 -9.13 -14.09 49.03
C GLY A 379 -8.00 -14.10 47.99
N MET A 380 -8.25 -13.62 46.77
CA MET A 380 -7.26 -13.71 45.66
C MET A 380 -6.39 -12.46 45.50
N MET A 381 -6.64 -11.38 46.24
CA MET A 381 -5.88 -10.12 46.17
C MET A 381 -4.96 -9.86 47.38
N SER A 382 -4.65 -10.91 48.16
CA SER A 382 -3.73 -10.86 49.30
C SER A 382 -2.38 -11.52 49.02
N GLN A 383 -2.03 -11.71 47.74
CA GLN A 383 -0.71 -12.20 47.31
C GLN A 383 0.02 -11.15 46.50
#